data_AF-A0A3D3YYI6-F1
#
_entry.id   AF-A0A3D3YYI6-F1
#
_cell.length_a   1.000
_cell.length_b   1.000
_cell.length_c   1.000
_cell.angle_alpha   90.00
_cell.angle_beta   90.00
_cell.angle_gamma   90.00
#
_symmetry.space_group_name_H-M   'P 1'
#
loop_
_entity.id
_entity.type
_entity.pdbx_description
1 polymer ?
#
loop_
_entity_poly.entity_id
_entity_poly.type
_entity_poly.pdbx_seq_one_letter_code
_entity_poly.pdbx_strand_id
1 'polypeptide(L)' 'AAAEAIDLPFRAATFDVVLSLFVLSHLHRLDTALFDMLRVLRSGGRAGVTA' A
#
# COMPACT_ATOMS: atom_id res chain seq x y z
N ALA A 1 -2.91 6.70 17.76
CA ALA A 1 -3.24 7.47 16.55
C ALA A 1 -3.70 6.48 15.49
N ALA A 2 -4.78 6.75 14.76
CA ALA A 2 -5.17 5.95 13.61
C ALA A 2 -4.29 6.37 12.42
N ALA A 3 -3.61 5.42 11.78
CA ALA A 3 -2.92 5.67 10.51
C ALA A 3 -3.94 5.46 9.39
N GLU A 4 -3.99 6.40 8.43
CA GLU A 4 -4.79 6.25 7.23
C GLU A 4 -4.02 5.39 6.23
N ALA A 5 -4.70 4.41 5.63
CA ALA A 5 -4.10 3.50 4.63
C ALA A 5 -4.10 4.11 3.21
N ILE A 6 -4.58 5.34 3.09
CA ILE A 6 -4.57 6.18 1.90
C ILE A 6 -3.71 7.41 2.23
N ASP A 7 -2.95 7.90 1.25
CA ASP A 7 -1.98 8.98 1.41
C ASP A 7 -0.87 8.63 2.40
N LEU A 8 -0.32 7.43 2.23
CA LEU A 8 0.82 6.89 2.95
C LEU A 8 1.93 7.95 3.05
N PRO A 9 2.42 8.28 4.26
CA PRO A 9 3.40 9.34 4.49
C PRO A 9 4.83 8.91 4.13
N PHE A 10 4.95 7.99 3.18
CA PHE A 10 6.22 7.49 2.66
C PHE A 10 6.50 8.09 1.30
N ARG A 11 7.79 8.28 0.99
CA ARG A 11 8.19 8.75 -0.35
C ARG A 11 7.95 7.66 -1.38
N ALA A 12 7.84 8.07 -2.65
CA ALA A 12 7.80 7.11 -3.75
C ALA A 12 9.10 6.28 -3.80
N ALA A 13 9.03 5.05 -4.32
CA ALA A 13 10.19 4.17 -4.48
C ALA A 13 11.05 3.98 -3.21
N THR A 14 10.40 3.81 -2.06
CA THR A 14 11.08 3.65 -0.76
C THR A 14 11.33 2.19 -0.43
N PHE A 15 10.33 1.34 -0.60
CA PHE A 15 10.36 -0.03 -0.12
C PHE A 15 10.62 -1.04 -1.24
N ASP A 16 11.34 -2.10 -0.92
CA ASP A 16 11.52 -3.24 -1.83
C ASP A 16 10.30 -4.20 -1.77
N VAL A 17 9.57 -4.21 -0.64
CA VAL A 17 8.38 -5.03 -0.42
C VAL A 17 7.30 -4.25 0.33
N VAL A 18 6.04 -4.42 -0.10
CA VAL A 18 4.85 -3.91 0.60
C VAL A 18 3.85 -5.05 0.80
N LEU A 19 3.31 -5.18 2.00
CA LEU A 19 2.35 -6.23 2.35
C LEU A 19 1.03 -5.62 2.85
N SER A 20 -0.09 -6.16 2.39
CA SER A 20 -1.42 -5.91 2.94
C SER A 20 -2.05 -7.24 3.35
N LEU A 21 -2.28 -7.44 4.64
CA LEU A 21 -2.68 -8.74 5.19
C LEU A 21 -4.08 -8.62 5.82
N PHE A 22 -5.10 -9.13 5.12
CA PHE A 22 -6.50 -9.18 5.58
C PHE A 22 -7.15 -7.82 5.87
N VAL A 23 -6.67 -6.74 5.23
CA VAL A 23 -7.18 -5.37 5.48
C VAL A 23 -7.81 -4.71 4.27
N LEU A 24 -7.63 -5.26 3.05
CA LEU A 24 -8.13 -4.62 1.83
C LEU A 24 -9.67 -4.51 1.80
N SER A 25 -10.38 -5.46 2.40
CA SER A 25 -11.85 -5.47 2.51
C SER A 25 -12.42 -4.33 3.34
N HIS A 26 -11.61 -3.67 4.17
CA HIS A 26 -12.03 -2.52 4.97
C HIS A 26 -11.86 -1.18 4.24
N LEU A 27 -11.26 -1.18 3.05
CA LEU A 27 -10.93 0.05 2.32
C LEU A 27 -12.08 0.46 1.41
N HIS A 28 -12.64 1.64 1.67
CA HIS A 28 -13.69 2.22 0.81
C HIS A 28 -13.18 2.65 -0.57
N ARG A 29 -11.87 2.90 -0.71
CA ARG A 29 -11.23 3.36 -1.95
C ARG A 29 -10.05 2.45 -2.31
N LEU A 30 -10.37 1.19 -2.62
CA LEU A 30 -9.37 0.15 -2.88
C LEU A 30 -8.35 0.57 -3.97
N ASP A 31 -8.82 1.11 -5.10
CA ASP A 31 -7.92 1.52 -6.19
C ASP A 31 -6.93 2.61 -5.76
N THR A 32 -7.39 3.56 -4.92
CA THR A 32 -6.53 4.62 -4.38
C THR A 32 -5.47 4.04 -3.44
N ALA A 33 -5.85 3.11 -2.57
CA ALA A 33 -4.92 2.46 -1.66
C ALA A 33 -3.91 1.55 -2.37
N LEU A 34 -4.35 0.79 -3.38
CA LEU A 34 -3.46 -0.05 -4.19
C LEU A 34 -2.48 0.82 -5.00
N PHE A 35 -2.94 1.93 -5.56
CA PHE A 35 -2.05 2.89 -6.23
C PHE A 35 -0.97 3.39 -5.27
N ASP A 36 -1.36 3.74 -4.05
CA ASP A 36 -0.44 4.30 -3.07
C ASP A 36 0.58 3.26 -2.55
N MET A 37 0.15 2.00 -2.39
CA MET A 37 1.04 0.86 -2.13
C MET A 37 2.06 0.67 -3.28
N LEU A 38 1.63 0.78 -4.54
CA LEU A 38 2.51 0.66 -5.70
C LEU A 38 3.47 1.86 -5.82
N ARG A 39 3.03 3.07 -5.48
CA ARG A 39 3.85 4.29 -5.51
C ARG A 39 5.07 4.17 -4.59
N VAL A 40 4.88 3.62 -3.40
CA VAL A 40 5.95 3.51 -2.40
C VAL A 40 6.91 2.35 -2.70
N LEU A 41 6.57 1.44 -3.61
CA LEU A 41 7.46 0.39 -4.10
C LEU A 41 8.53 0.95 -5.04
N ARG A 42 9.76 0.46 -4.87
CA ARG A 42 10.85 0.65 -5.84
C ARG A 42 10.53 -0.07 -7.15
N SER A 43 11.17 0.38 -8.24
CA SER A 43 11.15 -0.37 -9.50
C SER A 43 11.66 -1.80 -9.28
N GLY A 44 10.87 -2.80 -9.67
CA GLY A 44 11.17 -4.21 -9.43
C GLY A 44 10.82 -4.74 -8.02
N GLY A 45 10.30 -3.88 -7.14
CA GLY A 45 9.77 -4.27 -5.83
C GLY A 45 8.50 -5.11 -5.93
N ARG A 46 8.12 -5.76 -4.83
CA ARG A 46 7.02 -6.73 -4.80
C ARG A 46 5.91 -6.32 -3.84
N ALA A 47 4.67 -6.43 -4.28
CA ALA A 47 3.48 -6.34 -3.43
C ALA A 47 2.95 -7.74 -3.13
N GLY A 48 2.62 -8.00 -1.86
CA GLY A 48 1.89 -9.20 -1.43
C GLY A 48 0.58 -8.80 -0.77
N VAL A 49 -0.53 -9.42 -1.20
CA VAL A 49 -1.86 -9.13 -0.66
C VAL A 49 -2.59 -10.42 -0.30
N THR A 50 -3.30 -10.42 0.83
CA THR A 50 -4.26 -11.48 1.20
C THR A 50 -5.64 -10.87 1.44
N ALA A 51 -6.67 -11.60 1.04
CA ALA A 51 -8.07 -11.28 1.27
C ALA A 51 -8.59 -12.03 2.51
#